data_AF-A0A503PNG3-F1
#
_entry.id   AF-A0A503PNG3-F1
#
_cell.length_a   1.000
_cell.length_b   1.000
_cell.length_c   1.000
_cell.angle_alpha   90.00
_cell.angle_beta   90.00
_cell.angle_gamma   90.00
#
_symmetry.space_group_name_H-M   'P 1'
#
loop_
_entity.id
_entity.type
_entity.pdbx_description
1 polymer ?
#
loop_
_entity_poly.entity_id
_entity_poly.type
_entity_poly.pdbx_seq_one_letter_code
_entity_poly.pdbx_strand_id
1 'polypeptide(L)'
;MAIKKRIKNLSKLTREHLAEGESERSDFKRLPDGISADDLVAFANSEAGGQILAGVDEQVVDKAQIGVVRGCDVSDATILQILNKAVSCIPPVSIDVYIENLDDKPILRVEVPPSQTKPHCTPKGVYCRRDGARNRPLHPSELLGLFLESEASAFAARFEVAAERITAELSNLESSLDSSIKSMSDQLGWADYQLGDTESTLDRIQGLVAKLTVDTENANSRLRALFRQDEREDPIRKKARIQYVNRLIKDIREDESLFGHVIAGGKLTVQGKQTEDSDITNEDAKQLLEIAVRHVHNAERDKKYLIVVKAPKACSDAELGQFAAKVADGGEVADGIRERAKRAFRLGFIAYENAIVGTAALKKPVDSYRTKVFKKAESQLDPAAYPYELGWIFLDVPHRGKGQMTRLINELLPAAKGAALFATTRNSNEIMRDMLTQLGFSEDGTEYKSKQNSEDSVKLFVRTVPEIQTSE
;
A
#
# COMPACT_ATOMS: atom_id res chain seq x y z
N MET A 1 6.81 8.04 31.89
CA MET A 1 8.21 8.48 32.09
C MET A 1 8.30 9.97 31.81
N ALA A 2 9.03 10.82 32.51
CA ALA A 2 9.41 10.91 33.90
C ALA A 2 9.92 12.36 34.03
N ILE A 3 9.20 13.25 34.72
CA ILE A 3 9.73 14.56 35.11
C ILE A 3 10.87 14.24 36.07
N LYS A 4 12.10 14.18 35.56
CA LYS A 4 13.15 13.52 36.32
C LYS A 4 13.76 14.40 37.39
N LYS A 5 13.81 15.73 37.27
CA LYS A 5 14.50 16.57 38.28
C LYS A 5 13.92 17.98 38.39
N ARG A 6 13.59 18.38 39.62
CA ARG A 6 13.39 19.76 40.05
C ARG A 6 14.68 20.23 40.72
N ILE A 7 15.26 21.32 40.23
CA ILE A 7 16.56 21.84 40.68
C ILE A 7 16.38 23.26 41.20
N LYS A 8 16.91 23.53 42.41
CA LYS A 8 16.81 24.84 43.06
C LYS A 8 17.53 25.95 42.29
N ASN A 9 18.71 25.65 41.78
CA ASN A 9 19.57 26.56 41.02
C ASN A 9 19.72 26.11 39.56
N LEU A 10 20.30 26.95 38.71
CA LEU A 10 20.69 26.57 37.36
C LEU A 10 21.77 25.47 37.36
N SER A 11 21.55 24.43 36.57
CA SER A 11 22.55 23.38 36.36
C SER A 11 23.83 23.95 35.72
N LYS A 12 24.93 23.19 35.81
CA LYS A 12 26.20 23.60 35.16
C LYS A 12 26.00 23.72 33.64
N LEU A 13 25.33 22.74 33.05
CA LEU A 13 25.05 22.68 31.62
C LEU A 13 24.19 23.85 31.14
N THR A 14 23.14 24.20 31.90
CA THR A 14 22.30 25.35 31.58
C THR A 14 23.10 26.66 31.60
N ARG A 15 24.02 26.83 32.58
CA ARG A 15 24.88 28.01 32.65
C ARG A 15 25.86 28.11 31.50
N GLU A 16 26.40 26.97 31.05
CA GLU A 16 27.27 26.90 29.87
C GLU A 16 26.49 27.34 28.62
N HIS A 17 25.30 26.78 28.39
CA HIS A 17 24.47 27.18 27.25
C HIS A 17 24.03 28.65 27.31
N LEU A 18 23.66 29.19 28.48
CA LEU A 18 23.34 30.60 28.63
C LEU A 18 24.52 31.52 28.29
N ALA A 19 25.75 31.09 28.55
CA ALA A 19 26.96 31.85 28.19
C ALA A 19 27.33 31.71 26.71
N GLU A 20 27.06 30.56 26.09
CA GLU A 20 27.35 30.28 24.68
C GLU A 20 26.34 30.93 23.71
N GLY A 21 25.09 31.12 24.13
CA GLY A 21 24.01 31.64 23.28
C GLY A 21 23.25 30.55 22.52
N GLU A 22 22.41 30.93 21.56
CA GLU A 22 21.76 29.97 20.67
C GLU A 22 22.77 29.33 19.71
N SER A 23 22.65 28.02 19.51
CA SER A 23 23.60 27.23 18.73
C SER A 23 22.92 26.04 18.05
N GLU A 24 23.73 25.15 17.46
CA GLU A 24 23.27 23.86 16.95
C GLU A 24 22.79 22.92 18.05
N ARG A 25 23.10 23.21 19.33
CA ARG A 25 22.74 22.38 20.49
C ARG A 25 21.87 23.10 21.51
N SER A 26 21.60 24.39 21.34
CA SER A 26 20.82 25.22 22.26
C SER A 26 19.85 26.14 21.51
N ASP A 27 18.62 26.22 21.99
CA ASP A 27 17.59 27.14 21.48
C ASP A 27 16.87 27.82 22.66
N PHE A 28 16.61 29.12 22.57
CA PHE A 28 16.01 29.88 23.65
C PHE A 28 14.60 30.33 23.29
N LYS A 29 13.64 30.01 24.15
CA LYS A 29 12.27 30.48 24.03
C LYS A 29 11.92 31.33 25.23
N ARG A 30 11.38 32.52 24.98
CA ARG A 30 10.91 33.41 26.05
C ARG A 30 9.81 32.75 26.89
N LEU A 31 8.94 31.97 26.25
CA LEU A 31 7.82 31.26 26.88
C LEU A 31 7.77 29.80 26.41
N PRO A 32 7.29 28.86 27.25
CA PRO A 32 7.11 27.45 26.91
C PRO A 32 6.23 27.21 25.67
N ASP A 33 5.22 28.07 25.48
CA ASP A 33 4.33 28.00 24.31
C ASP A 33 5.07 28.20 22.98
N GLY A 34 6.18 28.92 23.02
CA GLY A 34 7.05 29.19 21.87
C GLY A 34 7.82 27.95 21.37
N ILE A 35 7.86 26.86 22.14
CA ILE A 35 8.47 25.60 21.69
C ILE A 35 7.58 25.01 20.58
N SER A 36 8.11 24.94 19.37
CA SER A 36 7.40 24.41 18.20
C SER A 36 7.73 22.93 17.96
N ALA A 37 6.88 22.23 17.19
CA ALA A 37 7.18 20.87 16.74
C ALA A 37 8.46 20.84 15.89
N ASP A 38 8.69 21.90 15.10
CA ASP A 38 9.87 22.06 14.25
C ASP A 38 11.16 22.07 15.09
N ASP A 39 11.16 22.72 16.26
CA ASP A 39 12.33 22.74 17.17
C ASP A 39 12.65 21.33 17.67
N LEU A 40 11.62 20.59 18.11
CA LEU A 40 11.77 19.22 18.60
C LEU A 40 12.28 18.28 17.50
N VAL A 41 11.67 18.36 16.32
CA VAL A 41 12.04 17.54 15.16
C VAL A 41 13.46 17.86 14.69
N ALA A 42 13.83 19.14 14.63
CA ALA A 42 15.16 19.57 14.20
C ALA A 42 16.26 19.00 15.09
N PHE A 43 16.09 19.06 16.42
CA PHE A 43 17.05 18.44 17.34
C PHE A 43 17.03 16.92 17.27
N ALA A 44 15.85 16.30 17.24
CA ALA A 44 15.73 14.83 17.16
C ALA A 44 16.39 14.24 15.90
N ASN A 45 16.36 14.97 14.79
CA ASN A 45 17.00 14.61 13.52
C ASN A 45 18.49 14.95 13.45
N SER A 46 19.01 15.77 14.37
CA SER A 46 20.42 16.15 14.42
C SER A 46 21.27 15.02 15.01
N GLU A 47 22.57 14.99 14.67
CA GLU A 47 23.50 13.95 15.15
C GLU A 47 23.68 13.96 16.67
N ALA A 48 23.75 15.15 17.27
CA ALA A 48 24.01 15.31 18.70
C ALA A 48 22.76 15.55 19.57
N GLY A 49 21.58 15.75 18.96
CA GLY A 49 20.42 16.27 19.68
C GLY A 49 20.59 17.74 20.09
N GLY A 50 19.90 18.17 21.13
CA GLY A 50 20.06 19.51 21.70
C GLY A 50 19.12 19.81 22.86
N GLN A 51 19.09 21.07 23.28
CA GLN A 51 18.33 21.54 24.43
C GLN A 51 17.58 22.84 24.12
N ILE A 52 16.35 22.93 24.62
CA ILE A 52 15.52 24.12 24.52
C ILE A 52 15.33 24.70 25.92
N LEU A 53 15.75 25.95 26.12
CA LEU A 53 15.57 26.67 27.38
C LEU A 53 14.36 27.60 27.25
N ALA A 54 13.26 27.26 27.91
CA ALA A 54 12.08 28.10 28.00
C ALA A 54 12.11 28.98 29.26
N GLY A 55 11.74 30.26 29.11
CA GLY A 55 11.92 31.29 30.13
C GLY A 55 13.24 32.05 30.01
N VAL A 56 13.89 31.97 28.84
CA VAL A 56 15.17 32.62 28.53
C VAL A 56 15.00 33.53 27.32
N ASP A 57 15.65 34.69 27.36
CA ASP A 57 15.63 35.73 26.35
C ASP A 57 17.07 35.97 25.86
N GLU A 58 17.29 36.15 24.57
CA GLU A 58 18.64 36.39 24.05
C GLU A 58 18.96 37.90 24.10
N GLN A 59 20.14 38.25 24.61
CA GLN A 59 20.64 39.63 24.63
C GLN A 59 22.07 39.69 24.12
N VAL A 60 22.38 40.77 23.41
CA VAL A 60 23.75 41.05 22.96
C VAL A 60 24.45 41.88 24.03
N VAL A 61 25.47 41.31 24.66
CA VAL A 61 26.35 41.99 25.62
C VAL A 61 27.77 41.88 25.09
N ASP A 62 28.45 43.02 24.93
CA ASP A 62 29.85 43.09 24.46
C ASP A 62 30.13 42.31 23.17
N LYS A 63 29.19 42.37 22.21
CA LYS A 63 29.20 41.67 20.90
C LYS A 63 29.06 40.14 20.98
N ALA A 64 28.83 39.58 22.16
CA ALA A 64 28.44 38.18 22.33
C ALA A 64 26.92 38.08 22.57
N GLN A 65 26.27 37.10 21.96
CA GLN A 65 24.89 36.74 22.26
C GLN A 65 24.86 35.84 23.49
N ILE A 66 24.16 36.26 24.54
CA ILE A 66 24.01 35.51 25.79
C ILE A 66 22.54 35.35 26.17
N GLY A 67 22.22 34.26 26.85
CA GLY A 67 20.89 34.00 27.38
C GLY A 67 20.67 34.66 28.75
N VAL A 68 19.57 35.38 28.89
CA VAL A 68 19.14 36.03 30.13
C VAL A 68 17.87 35.38 30.65
N VAL A 69 17.90 34.90 31.89
CA VAL A 69 16.77 34.24 32.53
C VAL A 69 15.65 35.26 32.86
N ARG A 70 14.47 35.03 32.31
CA ARG A 70 13.23 35.77 32.59
C ARG A 70 12.28 35.01 33.51
N GLY A 71 12.36 33.68 33.48
CA GLY A 71 11.45 32.79 34.15
C GLY A 71 10.20 32.50 33.30
N CYS A 72 9.54 31.37 33.55
CA CYS A 72 8.31 30.97 32.89
C CYS A 72 7.40 30.17 33.82
N ASP A 73 6.17 29.90 33.34
CA ASP A 73 5.32 28.91 33.99
C ASP A 73 5.93 27.51 33.86
N VAL A 74 5.97 26.79 34.98
CA VAL A 74 6.52 25.43 35.10
C VAL A 74 5.45 24.46 35.62
N SER A 75 4.18 24.85 35.51
CA SER A 75 3.04 24.02 35.91
C SER A 75 2.98 22.70 35.12
N ASP A 76 2.34 21.69 35.73
CA ASP A 76 2.16 20.39 35.09
C ASP A 76 1.36 20.50 33.78
N ALA A 77 0.47 21.48 33.66
CA ALA A 77 -0.29 21.74 32.43
C ALA A 77 0.63 22.18 31.28
N THR A 78 1.56 23.09 31.55
CA THR A 78 2.55 23.57 30.58
C THR A 78 3.51 22.45 30.16
N ILE A 79 3.97 21.62 31.11
CA ILE A 79 4.80 20.45 30.81
C ILE A 79 4.03 19.45 29.93
N LEU A 80 2.76 19.19 30.24
CA LEU A 80 1.90 18.30 29.47
C LEU A 80 1.70 18.80 28.04
N GLN A 81 1.58 20.11 27.82
CA GLN A 81 1.51 20.69 26.47
C GLN A 81 2.77 20.42 25.65
N ILE A 82 3.96 20.56 26.25
CA ILE A 82 5.24 20.26 25.57
C ILE A 82 5.32 18.76 25.24
N LEU A 83 4.96 17.89 26.20
CA LEU A 83 4.94 16.44 25.99
C LEU A 83 3.98 16.06 24.86
N ASN A 84 2.79 16.66 24.82
CA ASN A 84 1.81 16.41 23.76
C ASN A 84 2.34 16.84 22.38
N LYS A 85 3.08 17.96 22.29
CA LYS A 85 3.74 18.37 21.04
C LYS A 85 4.77 17.32 20.59
N ALA A 86 5.59 16.81 21.50
CA ALA A 86 6.59 15.78 21.18
C ALA A 86 5.95 14.46 20.71
N VAL A 87 4.87 14.02 21.39
CA VAL A 87 4.11 12.83 21.02
C VAL A 87 3.38 12.98 19.68
N SER A 88 2.98 14.21 19.33
CA SER A 88 2.30 14.47 18.05
C SER A 88 3.21 14.39 16.82
N CYS A 89 4.53 14.44 17.00
CA CYS A 89 5.50 14.27 15.92
C CYS A 89 5.48 12.83 15.38
N ILE A 90 5.96 12.62 14.16
CA ILE A 90 5.89 11.33 13.46
C ILE A 90 7.29 10.92 12.98
N PRO A 91 7.90 9.85 13.54
CA PRO A 91 7.52 9.17 14.79
C PRO A 91 7.55 10.12 16.01
N PRO A 92 6.96 9.73 17.16
CA PRO A 92 7.02 10.52 18.38
C PRO A 92 8.46 10.86 18.79
N VAL A 93 8.70 12.11 19.18
CA VAL A 93 10.03 12.56 19.65
C VAL A 93 10.15 12.30 21.15
N SER A 94 11.24 11.66 21.57
CA SER A 94 11.57 11.51 22.99
C SER A 94 12.16 12.80 23.54
N ILE A 95 11.70 13.24 24.71
CA ILE A 95 12.23 14.43 25.40
C ILE A 95 12.35 14.19 26.89
N ASP A 96 13.31 14.84 27.53
CA ASP A 96 13.46 14.93 28.98
C ASP A 96 13.27 16.38 29.43
N VAL A 97 12.33 16.61 30.36
CA VAL A 97 12.02 17.96 30.87
C VAL A 97 12.55 18.14 32.29
N TYR A 98 13.28 19.23 32.50
CA TYR A 98 13.87 19.61 33.78
C TYR A 98 13.34 20.98 34.21
N ILE A 99 12.96 21.11 35.48
CA ILE A 99 12.59 22.39 36.08
C ILE A 99 13.80 22.91 36.85
N GLU A 100 14.31 24.07 36.47
CA GLU A 100 15.50 24.66 37.09
C GLU A 100 15.23 26.07 37.65
N ASN A 101 16.13 26.53 38.52
CA ASN A 101 16.11 27.88 39.10
C ASN A 101 14.85 28.22 39.92
N LEU A 102 14.33 27.23 40.66
CA LEU A 102 13.13 27.38 41.50
C LEU A 102 13.28 28.40 42.64
N ASP A 103 14.49 28.68 43.11
CA ASP A 103 14.73 29.63 44.21
C ASP A 103 14.70 31.11 43.75
N ASP A 104 14.59 31.38 42.45
CA ASP A 104 14.50 32.73 41.87
C ASP A 104 13.46 32.79 40.73
N LYS A 105 13.90 32.63 39.48
CA LYS A 105 13.05 32.67 38.28
C LYS A 105 13.01 31.29 37.62
N PRO A 106 11.96 30.49 37.82
CA PRO A 106 11.88 29.13 37.32
C PRO A 106 11.94 29.06 35.79
N ILE A 107 12.69 28.11 35.25
CA ILE A 107 12.76 27.85 33.80
C ILE A 107 12.54 26.37 33.50
N LEU A 108 12.17 26.07 32.25
CA LEU A 108 12.12 24.70 31.74
C LEU A 108 13.29 24.47 30.80
N ARG A 109 14.06 23.40 31.05
CA ARG A 109 15.04 22.88 30.11
C ARG A 109 14.50 21.59 29.52
N VAL A 110 14.24 21.62 28.21
CA VAL A 110 13.74 20.48 27.43
C VAL A 110 14.90 19.91 26.64
N GLU A 111 15.35 18.72 27.03
CA GLU A 111 16.42 18.01 26.37
C GLU A 111 15.84 17.07 25.31
N VAL A 112 16.34 17.18 24.09
CA VAL A 112 15.92 16.37 22.94
C VAL A 112 17.14 15.54 22.50
N PRO A 113 17.26 14.27 22.91
CA PRO A 113 18.36 13.42 22.48
C PRO A 113 18.30 13.15 20.97
N PRO A 114 19.45 12.81 20.34
CA PRO A 114 19.44 12.34 18.96
C PRO A 114 18.64 11.04 18.88
N SER A 115 17.67 10.99 17.97
CA SER A 115 16.81 9.83 17.87
C SER A 115 17.46 8.68 17.11
N GLN A 116 17.12 7.44 17.49
CA GLN A 116 17.48 6.23 16.75
C GLN A 116 16.45 5.90 15.65
N THR A 117 15.27 6.50 15.70
CA THR A 117 14.16 6.27 14.75
C THR A 117 14.01 7.44 13.76
N LYS A 118 15.09 8.17 13.52
CA LYS A 118 15.15 9.21 12.48
C LYS A 118 14.75 8.60 11.12
N PRO A 119 14.14 9.39 10.21
CA PRO A 119 13.81 10.80 10.38
C PRO A 119 12.42 11.03 11.02
N HIS A 120 12.33 12.07 11.86
CA HIS A 120 11.08 12.59 12.41
C HIS A 120 10.55 13.74 11.55
N CYS A 121 9.22 13.89 11.51
CA CYS A 121 8.55 15.08 10.99
C CYS A 121 7.50 15.62 11.95
N THR A 122 7.12 16.87 11.70
CA THR A 122 6.03 17.53 12.42
C THR A 122 4.68 16.93 12.01
N PRO A 123 3.58 17.18 12.76
CA PRO A 123 2.24 16.74 12.35
C PRO A 123 1.81 17.21 10.96
N LYS A 124 2.46 18.27 10.42
CA LYS A 124 2.21 18.81 9.08
C LYS A 124 3.10 18.16 8.00
N GLY A 125 3.90 17.17 8.34
CA GLY A 125 4.80 16.47 7.42
C GLY A 125 6.09 17.24 7.09
N VAL A 126 6.49 18.21 7.93
CA VAL A 126 7.73 18.97 7.70
C VAL A 126 8.91 18.25 8.35
N TYR A 127 9.91 17.91 7.54
CA TYR A 127 11.19 17.35 7.97
C TYR A 127 12.24 18.45 8.04
N CYS A 128 12.85 18.65 9.19
CA CYS A 128 13.89 19.64 9.40
C CYS A 128 15.02 19.09 10.28
N ARG A 129 16.19 19.72 10.18
CA ARG A 129 17.36 19.49 11.02
C ARG A 129 17.91 20.84 11.47
N ARG A 130 18.66 20.86 12.57
CA ARG A 130 19.35 22.06 13.03
C ARG A 130 20.53 22.40 12.10
N ASP A 131 20.69 23.68 11.80
CA ASP A 131 21.78 24.26 11.01
C ASP A 131 22.21 25.57 11.68
N GLY A 132 23.28 25.50 12.48
CA GLY A 132 23.62 26.56 13.43
C GLY A 132 22.47 26.84 14.40
N ALA A 133 22.09 28.11 14.58
CA ALA A 133 20.97 28.51 15.44
C ALA A 133 19.58 28.44 14.77
N ARG A 134 19.44 27.80 13.60
CA ARG A 134 18.17 27.77 12.84
C ARG A 134 17.76 26.35 12.48
N ASN A 135 16.45 26.18 12.26
CA ASN A 135 15.89 24.95 11.72
C ASN A 135 15.84 25.07 10.19
N ARG A 136 16.48 24.14 9.48
CA ARG A 136 16.49 24.07 8.02
C ARG A 136 15.70 22.84 7.56
N PRO A 137 14.85 22.93 6.52
CA PRO A 137 14.25 21.77 5.89
C PRO A 137 15.31 20.78 5.39
N LEU A 138 15.06 19.48 5.59
CA LEU A 138 15.92 18.42 5.06
C LEU A 138 15.74 18.31 3.54
N HIS A 139 16.86 18.26 2.81
CA HIS A 139 16.83 17.99 1.37
C HIS A 139 16.46 16.51 1.12
N PRO A 140 15.76 16.15 0.02
CA PRO A 140 15.36 14.76 -0.25
C PRO A 140 16.49 13.72 -0.16
N SER A 141 17.71 14.07 -0.57
CA SER A 141 18.88 13.18 -0.46
C SER A 141 19.31 12.93 1.00
N GLU A 142 19.27 13.96 1.84
CA GLU A 142 19.56 13.85 3.28
C GLU A 142 18.49 13.03 3.98
N LEU A 143 17.23 13.25 3.61
CA LEU A 143 16.09 12.49 4.13
C LEU A 143 16.20 11.00 3.79
N LEU A 144 16.50 10.69 2.52
CA LEU A 144 16.72 9.31 2.08
C LEU A 144 17.90 8.67 2.84
N GLY A 145 18.99 9.41 3.05
CA GLY A 145 20.12 8.96 3.85
C GLY A 145 19.73 8.55 5.26
N LEU A 146 18.94 9.38 5.95
CA LEU A 146 18.44 9.08 7.29
C LEU A 146 17.55 7.84 7.34
N PHE A 147 16.67 7.64 6.35
CA PHE A 147 15.85 6.42 6.26
C PHE A 147 16.69 5.16 6.04
N LEU A 148 17.68 5.23 5.15
CA LEU A 148 18.54 4.08 4.86
C LEU A 148 19.42 3.73 6.05
N GLU A 149 19.94 4.72 6.77
CA GLU A 149 20.79 4.51 7.94
C GLU A 149 20.01 3.88 9.10
N SER A 150 18.79 4.35 9.38
CA SER A 150 17.96 3.79 10.45
C SER A 150 17.51 2.36 10.13
N GLU A 151 17.09 2.09 8.88
CA GLU A 151 16.75 0.73 8.43
C GLU A 151 17.98 -0.19 8.43
N ALA A 152 19.14 0.28 7.98
CA ALA A 152 20.37 -0.51 7.98
C ALA A 152 20.82 -0.86 9.41
N SER A 153 20.75 0.08 10.34
CA SER A 153 21.07 -0.16 11.75
C SER A 153 20.07 -1.15 12.39
N ALA A 154 18.78 -0.99 12.11
CA ALA A 154 17.76 -1.92 12.61
C ALA A 154 17.93 -3.33 12.03
N PHE A 155 18.31 -3.42 10.75
CA PHE A 155 18.63 -4.68 10.10
C PHE A 155 19.86 -5.34 10.73
N ALA A 156 20.96 -4.59 10.91
CA ALA A 156 22.20 -5.10 11.48
C ALA A 156 21.98 -5.66 12.89
N ALA A 157 21.28 -4.94 13.76
CA ALA A 157 20.98 -5.41 15.12
C ALA A 157 20.16 -6.71 15.12
N ARG A 158 19.16 -6.83 14.24
CA ARG A 158 18.36 -8.06 14.11
C ARG A 158 19.17 -9.21 13.52
N PHE A 159 20.05 -8.90 12.57
CA PHE A 159 20.91 -9.89 11.95
C PHE A 159 21.94 -10.45 12.94
N GLU A 160 22.52 -9.60 13.80
CA GLU A 160 23.45 -10.02 14.84
C GLU A 160 22.78 -11.00 15.81
N VAL A 161 21.59 -10.67 16.32
CA VAL A 161 20.80 -11.58 17.19
C VAL A 161 20.47 -12.90 16.47
N ALA A 162 20.11 -12.85 15.19
CA ALA A 162 19.83 -14.06 14.42
C ALA A 162 21.10 -14.91 14.20
N ALA A 163 22.23 -14.28 13.91
CA ALA A 163 23.52 -14.94 13.68
C ALA A 163 24.06 -15.58 14.96
N GLU A 164 23.94 -14.91 16.12
CA GLU A 164 24.28 -15.48 17.42
C GLU A 164 23.48 -16.74 17.70
N ARG A 165 22.16 -16.70 17.42
CA ARG A 165 21.29 -17.86 17.60
C ARG A 165 21.66 -19.02 16.68
N ILE A 166 21.93 -18.74 15.40
CA ILE A 166 22.38 -19.77 14.44
C ILE A 166 23.69 -20.39 14.91
N THR A 167 24.63 -19.58 15.40
CA THR A 167 25.93 -20.05 15.88
C THR A 167 25.77 -20.94 17.12
N ALA A 168 24.91 -20.56 18.05
CA ALA A 168 24.59 -21.37 19.22
C ALA A 168 23.91 -22.71 18.84
N GLU A 169 22.99 -22.68 17.87
CA GLU A 169 22.31 -23.89 17.39
C GLU A 169 23.28 -24.82 16.63
N LEU A 170 24.19 -24.29 15.81
CA LEU A 170 25.25 -25.06 15.15
C LEU A 170 26.19 -25.71 16.18
N SER A 171 26.60 -24.98 17.21
CA SER A 171 27.45 -25.54 18.28
C SER A 171 26.77 -26.69 19.03
N ASN A 172 25.46 -26.58 19.26
CA ASN A 172 24.67 -27.65 19.85
C ASN A 172 24.58 -28.88 18.92
N LEU A 173 24.40 -28.65 17.62
CA LEU A 173 24.40 -29.72 16.62
C LEU A 173 25.76 -30.42 16.54
N GLU A 174 26.86 -29.68 16.51
CA GLU A 174 28.22 -30.23 16.54
C GLU A 174 28.44 -31.09 17.79
N SER A 175 28.01 -30.62 18.96
CA SER A 175 28.09 -31.39 20.20
C SER A 175 27.25 -32.68 20.15
N SER A 176 26.06 -32.62 19.54
CA SER A 176 25.21 -33.79 19.32
C SER A 176 25.82 -34.78 18.32
N LEU A 177 26.49 -34.28 17.27
CA LEU A 177 27.20 -35.10 16.29
C LEU A 177 28.42 -35.76 16.92
N ASP A 178 29.23 -35.03 17.69
CA ASP A 178 30.41 -35.56 18.38
C ASP A 178 30.03 -36.66 19.39
N SER A 179 28.96 -36.43 20.17
CA SER A 179 28.44 -37.46 21.08
C SER A 179 27.92 -38.70 20.33
N SER A 180 27.26 -38.51 19.19
CA SER A 180 26.78 -39.61 18.36
C SER A 180 27.94 -40.39 17.73
N ILE A 181 28.98 -39.70 17.24
CA ILE A 181 30.19 -40.32 16.68
C ILE A 181 30.94 -41.08 17.77
N LYS A 182 31.09 -40.52 18.98
CA LYS A 182 31.66 -41.23 20.12
C LYS A 182 30.87 -42.48 20.46
N SER A 183 29.54 -42.39 20.51
CA SER A 183 28.69 -43.56 20.72
C SER A 183 28.85 -44.62 19.62
N MET A 184 28.97 -44.22 18.36
CA MET A 184 29.24 -45.15 17.25
C MET A 184 30.64 -45.75 17.34
N SER A 185 31.66 -44.97 17.67
CA SER A 185 33.04 -45.42 17.83
C SER A 185 33.17 -46.40 18.98
N ASP A 186 32.53 -46.13 20.12
CA ASP A 186 32.48 -47.04 21.25
C ASP A 186 31.80 -48.34 20.81
N GLN A 187 30.61 -48.26 20.17
CA GLN A 187 29.86 -49.42 19.69
C GLN A 187 30.58 -50.25 18.61
N LEU A 188 31.34 -49.61 17.71
CA LEU A 188 32.19 -50.29 16.73
C LEU A 188 33.43 -50.90 17.40
N GLY A 189 33.97 -50.26 18.43
CA GLY A 189 34.99 -50.86 19.30
C GLY A 189 34.51 -52.14 19.99
N TRP A 190 33.21 -52.24 20.31
CA TRP A 190 32.57 -53.49 20.75
C TRP A 190 32.33 -54.48 19.61
N ALA A 191 32.10 -54.01 18.38
CA ALA A 191 31.87 -54.85 17.19
C ALA A 191 33.16 -55.50 16.63
N ASP A 192 34.31 -54.85 16.76
CA ASP A 192 35.62 -55.45 16.42
C ASP A 192 35.96 -56.64 17.34
N TYR A 193 35.34 -56.68 18.54
CA TYR A 193 35.42 -57.81 19.48
C TYR A 193 34.48 -58.98 19.11
N GLN A 194 33.54 -58.77 18.18
CA GLN A 194 32.64 -59.81 17.64
C GLN A 194 32.53 -59.68 16.12
N LEU A 195 33.58 -60.11 15.42
CA LEU A 195 33.53 -60.38 13.98
C LEU A 195 32.52 -61.49 13.70
N GLY A 196 31.28 -61.14 13.38
CA GLY A 196 30.23 -62.12 13.10
C GLY A 196 29.05 -61.66 12.27
N ASP A 197 28.66 -60.38 12.26
CA ASP A 197 27.39 -60.02 11.60
C ASP A 197 27.36 -58.61 10.98
N THR A 198 27.84 -58.55 9.74
CA THR A 198 27.88 -57.34 8.89
C THR A 198 26.49 -56.81 8.51
N GLU A 199 25.45 -57.65 8.52
CA GLU A 199 24.09 -57.28 8.13
C GLU A 199 23.44 -56.41 9.22
N SER A 200 23.59 -56.81 10.48
CA SER A 200 23.10 -56.04 11.64
C SER A 200 23.74 -54.64 11.75
N THR A 201 24.94 -54.47 11.21
CA THR A 201 25.68 -53.20 11.23
C THR A 201 25.17 -52.25 10.15
N LEU A 202 24.82 -52.78 8.97
CA LEU A 202 24.27 -51.99 7.86
C LEU A 202 22.86 -51.47 8.18
N ASP A 203 21.99 -52.30 8.75
CA ASP A 203 20.64 -51.88 9.18
C ASP A 203 20.70 -50.76 10.22
N ARG A 204 21.69 -50.82 11.12
CA ARG A 204 21.92 -49.79 12.14
C ARG A 204 22.39 -48.47 11.54
N ILE A 205 23.33 -48.50 10.59
CA ILE A 205 23.79 -47.31 9.87
C ILE A 205 22.63 -46.69 9.09
N GLN A 206 21.79 -47.51 8.45
CA GLN A 206 20.63 -47.03 7.71
C GLN A 206 19.61 -46.33 8.62
N GLY A 207 19.39 -46.84 9.84
CA GLY A 207 18.57 -46.19 10.86
C GLY A 207 19.14 -44.84 11.33
N LEU A 208 20.45 -44.72 11.45
CA LEU A 208 21.12 -43.46 11.82
C LEU A 208 21.06 -42.42 10.70
N VAL A 209 21.27 -42.83 9.44
CA VAL A 209 21.11 -41.96 8.27
C VAL A 209 19.67 -41.47 8.17
N ALA A 210 18.67 -42.33 8.34
CA ALA A 210 17.26 -41.93 8.34
C ALA A 210 16.96 -40.88 9.42
N LYS A 211 17.54 -41.03 10.62
CA LYS A 211 17.38 -40.07 11.71
C LYS A 211 18.00 -38.70 11.38
N LEU A 212 19.20 -38.68 10.80
CA LEU A 212 19.86 -37.45 10.33
C LEU A 212 19.03 -36.72 9.25
N THR A 213 18.41 -37.45 8.33
CA THR A 213 17.54 -36.85 7.31
C THR A 213 16.34 -36.14 7.95
N VAL A 214 15.70 -36.80 8.92
CA VAL A 214 14.56 -36.24 9.67
C VAL A 214 14.97 -35.00 10.47
N ASP A 215 16.13 -35.04 11.14
CA ASP A 215 16.62 -33.90 11.91
C ASP A 215 16.96 -32.70 11.02
N THR A 216 17.47 -32.95 9.80
CA THR A 216 17.75 -31.91 8.80
C THR A 216 16.47 -31.27 8.25
N GLU A 217 15.44 -32.07 7.96
CA GLU A 217 14.12 -31.56 7.55
C GLU A 217 13.45 -30.72 8.64
N ASN A 218 13.57 -31.15 9.90
CA ASN A 218 13.06 -30.41 11.05
C ASN A 218 13.78 -29.06 11.24
N ALA A 219 15.10 -29.00 11.05
CA ALA A 219 15.88 -27.77 11.13
C ALA A 219 15.47 -26.76 10.04
N ASN A 220 15.32 -27.22 8.80
CA ASN A 220 14.84 -26.39 7.68
C ASN A 220 13.43 -25.82 7.94
N SER A 221 12.52 -26.66 8.44
CA SER A 221 11.15 -26.24 8.77
C SER A 221 11.12 -25.15 9.86
N ARG A 222 12.03 -25.23 10.85
CA ARG A 222 12.16 -24.23 11.93
C ARG A 222 12.79 -22.93 11.44
N LEU A 223 13.81 -23.00 10.59
CA LEU A 223 14.45 -21.84 9.99
C LEU A 223 13.44 -21.04 9.14
N ARG A 224 12.64 -21.73 8.32
CA ARG A 224 11.52 -21.12 7.58
C ARG A 224 10.46 -20.50 8.50
N ALA A 225 10.16 -21.14 9.64
CA ALA A 225 9.21 -20.59 10.62
C ALA A 225 9.65 -19.25 11.21
N LEU A 226 10.96 -19.02 11.39
CA LEU A 226 11.49 -17.74 11.88
C LEU A 226 11.26 -16.59 10.88
N PHE A 227 11.41 -16.85 9.58
CA PHE A 227 11.13 -15.87 8.53
C PHE A 227 9.62 -15.60 8.33
N ARG A 228 8.73 -16.48 8.83
CA ARG A 228 7.25 -16.32 8.74
C ARG A 228 6.66 -15.34 9.77
N GLN A 229 7.41 -14.88 10.78
CA GLN A 229 6.90 -14.02 11.85
C GLN A 229 6.70 -12.54 11.45
N ASP A 230 7.23 -12.13 10.31
CA ASP A 230 7.13 -10.76 9.83
C ASP A 230 6.02 -10.67 8.77
N GLU A 231 4.95 -9.91 9.04
CA GLU A 231 3.83 -9.68 8.10
C GLU A 231 4.22 -8.85 6.86
N ARG A 232 5.51 -8.70 6.58
CA ARG A 232 6.05 -7.93 5.44
C ARG A 232 5.85 -8.70 4.13
N GLU A 233 5.65 -7.96 3.04
CA GLU A 233 5.58 -8.54 1.69
C GLU A 233 6.92 -9.19 1.31
N ASP A 234 6.96 -10.52 1.40
CA ASP A 234 8.09 -11.33 0.98
C ASP A 234 7.99 -11.69 -0.52
N PRO A 235 8.97 -11.30 -1.36
CA PRO A 235 9.03 -11.66 -2.78
C PRO A 235 8.98 -13.18 -3.04
N ILE A 236 9.54 -13.99 -2.15
CA ILE A 236 9.53 -15.46 -2.23
C ILE A 236 8.10 -15.97 -2.01
N ARG A 237 7.43 -15.48 -0.96
CA ARG A 237 6.03 -15.81 -0.67
C ARG A 237 5.09 -15.38 -1.80
N LYS A 238 5.31 -14.23 -2.42
CA LYS A 238 4.53 -13.77 -3.59
C LYS A 238 4.67 -14.75 -4.76
N LYS A 239 5.90 -15.18 -5.07
CA LYS A 239 6.18 -16.15 -6.14
C LYS A 239 5.55 -17.52 -5.82
N ALA A 240 5.69 -18.02 -4.60
CA ALA A 240 5.11 -19.28 -4.15
C ALA A 240 3.57 -19.28 -4.25
N ARG A 241 2.91 -18.21 -3.79
CA ARG A 241 1.45 -18.03 -3.91
C ARG A 241 0.98 -18.09 -5.37
N ILE A 242 1.66 -17.40 -6.28
CA ILE A 242 1.33 -17.42 -7.72
C ILE A 242 1.48 -18.85 -8.29
N GLN A 243 2.58 -19.52 -8.00
CA GLN A 243 2.83 -20.89 -8.47
C GLN A 243 1.78 -21.87 -7.97
N TYR A 244 1.35 -21.73 -6.71
CA TYR A 244 0.35 -22.58 -6.11
C TYR A 244 -1.04 -22.37 -6.69
N VAL A 245 -1.46 -21.12 -6.92
CA VAL A 245 -2.73 -20.82 -7.62
C VAL A 245 -2.71 -21.42 -9.02
N ASN A 246 -1.62 -21.25 -9.77
CA ASN A 246 -1.52 -21.80 -11.12
C ASN A 246 -1.59 -23.34 -11.13
N ARG A 247 -0.99 -23.99 -10.13
CA ARG A 247 -1.10 -25.44 -9.94
C ARG A 247 -2.55 -25.85 -9.67
N LEU A 248 -3.23 -25.20 -8.71
CA LEU A 248 -4.63 -25.48 -8.41
C LEU A 248 -5.55 -25.29 -9.63
N ILE A 249 -5.34 -24.23 -10.42
CA ILE A 249 -6.09 -24.00 -11.65
C ILE A 249 -5.88 -25.15 -12.64
N LYS A 250 -4.63 -25.63 -12.77
CA LYS A 250 -4.29 -26.76 -13.64
C LYS A 250 -5.00 -28.03 -13.15
N ASP A 251 -4.87 -28.36 -11.87
CA ASP A 251 -5.45 -29.56 -11.27
C ASP A 251 -6.99 -29.58 -11.42
N ILE A 252 -7.66 -28.44 -11.17
CA ILE A 252 -9.12 -28.31 -11.35
C ILE A 252 -9.53 -28.50 -12.82
N ARG A 253 -8.70 -28.11 -13.78
CA ARG A 253 -9.03 -28.23 -15.22
C ARG A 253 -8.75 -29.60 -15.78
N GLU A 254 -7.75 -30.30 -15.27
CA GLU A 254 -7.35 -31.63 -15.74
C GLU A 254 -8.24 -32.73 -15.16
N ASP A 255 -8.81 -32.52 -13.97
CA ASP A 255 -9.76 -33.45 -13.35
C ASP A 255 -11.22 -33.11 -13.73
N GLU A 256 -11.86 -33.97 -14.53
CA GLU A 256 -13.24 -33.80 -14.98
C GLU A 256 -14.26 -33.75 -13.82
N SER A 257 -14.01 -34.46 -12.72
CA SER A 257 -14.91 -34.49 -11.56
C SER A 257 -14.84 -33.17 -10.79
N LEU A 258 -13.62 -32.69 -10.51
CA LEU A 258 -13.41 -31.40 -9.85
C LEU A 258 -13.92 -30.25 -10.71
N PHE A 259 -13.63 -30.30 -12.01
CA PHE A 259 -14.13 -29.31 -12.96
C PHE A 259 -15.66 -29.27 -12.98
N GLY A 260 -16.32 -30.42 -13.15
CA GLY A 260 -17.78 -30.51 -13.17
C GLY A 260 -18.42 -30.00 -11.88
N HIS A 261 -17.85 -30.33 -10.72
CA HIS A 261 -18.32 -29.85 -9.42
C HIS A 261 -18.17 -28.33 -9.26
N VAL A 262 -17.04 -27.76 -9.69
CA VAL A 262 -16.82 -26.30 -9.66
C VAL A 262 -17.81 -25.56 -10.57
N ILE A 263 -18.09 -26.09 -11.75
CA ILE A 263 -19.06 -25.50 -12.68
C ILE A 263 -20.51 -25.61 -12.17
N ALA A 264 -20.84 -26.66 -11.43
CA ALA A 264 -22.12 -26.79 -10.74
C ALA A 264 -22.28 -25.85 -9.51
N GLY A 265 -21.25 -25.05 -9.18
CA GLY A 265 -21.25 -24.15 -8.02
C GLY A 265 -20.88 -24.84 -6.71
N GLY A 266 -20.32 -26.05 -6.78
CA GLY A 266 -19.83 -26.80 -5.63
C GLY A 266 -18.62 -26.14 -4.97
N LYS A 267 -18.52 -26.23 -3.64
CA LYS A 267 -17.35 -25.81 -2.89
C LYS A 267 -16.32 -26.93 -2.85
N LEU A 268 -15.06 -26.59 -3.11
CA LEU A 268 -13.92 -27.46 -2.89
C LEU A 268 -13.27 -27.15 -1.54
N THR A 269 -12.77 -28.17 -0.88
CA THR A 269 -11.99 -28.05 0.36
C THR A 269 -10.64 -28.71 0.17
N VAL A 270 -9.60 -28.09 0.73
CA VAL A 270 -8.26 -28.70 0.77
C VAL A 270 -8.28 -29.76 1.87
N GLN A 271 -8.06 -31.03 1.51
CA GLN A 271 -7.84 -32.10 2.47
C GLN A 271 -6.34 -32.42 2.53
N GLY A 272 -5.78 -32.44 3.74
CA GLY A 272 -4.36 -32.67 3.99
C GLY A 272 -3.71 -31.50 4.74
N LYS A 273 -2.87 -31.83 5.73
CA LYS A 273 -1.97 -30.85 6.37
C LYS A 273 -0.92 -30.48 5.32
N GLN A 274 -0.84 -29.21 4.92
CA GLN A 274 0.32 -28.76 4.14
C GLN A 274 1.59 -29.13 4.93
N THR A 275 2.61 -29.62 4.24
CA THR A 275 3.90 -29.91 4.86
C THR A 275 4.40 -28.65 5.58
N GLU A 276 4.94 -28.82 6.80
CA GLU A 276 5.44 -27.71 7.65
C GLU A 276 6.52 -26.86 6.95
N ASP A 277 7.10 -27.44 5.89
CA ASP A 277 8.11 -26.93 4.99
C ASP A 277 7.57 -26.07 3.80
N SER A 278 6.26 -25.88 3.65
CA SER A 278 5.70 -25.06 2.56
C SER A 278 5.65 -23.56 2.90
N ASP A 279 5.93 -22.71 1.89
CA ASP A 279 5.82 -21.24 1.98
C ASP A 279 4.35 -20.74 2.02
N ILE A 280 3.39 -21.66 2.08
CA ILE A 280 1.96 -21.42 2.00
C ILE A 280 1.30 -22.01 3.22
N THR A 281 0.70 -21.15 4.04
CA THR A 281 -0.02 -21.62 5.24
C THR A 281 -1.31 -22.35 4.84
N ASN A 282 -1.88 -23.12 5.77
CA ASN A 282 -3.19 -23.74 5.54
C ASN A 282 -4.29 -22.70 5.28
N GLU A 283 -4.17 -21.50 5.86
CA GLU A 283 -5.13 -20.41 5.62
C GLU A 283 -4.91 -19.77 4.25
N ASP A 284 -3.65 -19.55 3.86
CA ASP A 284 -3.30 -19.14 2.49
C ASP A 284 -3.84 -20.15 1.47
N ALA A 285 -3.67 -21.45 1.72
CA ALA A 285 -4.14 -22.50 0.82
C ALA A 285 -5.66 -22.44 0.57
N LYS A 286 -6.46 -22.15 1.62
CA LYS A 286 -7.91 -21.97 1.47
C LYS A 286 -8.24 -20.74 0.64
N GLN A 287 -7.64 -19.60 0.95
CA GLN A 287 -7.87 -18.35 0.22
C GLN A 287 -7.46 -18.46 -1.25
N LEU A 288 -6.30 -19.06 -1.51
CA LEU A 288 -5.80 -19.30 -2.87
C LEU A 288 -6.67 -20.30 -3.64
N LEU A 289 -7.23 -21.31 -2.97
CA LEU A 289 -8.21 -22.21 -3.58
C LEU A 289 -9.48 -21.47 -4.00
N GLU A 290 -10.02 -20.60 -3.16
CA GLU A 290 -11.18 -19.78 -3.53
C GLU A 290 -10.90 -18.90 -4.76
N ILE A 291 -9.69 -18.33 -4.84
CA ILE A 291 -9.24 -17.56 -6.01
C ILE A 291 -9.18 -18.46 -7.25
N ALA A 292 -8.60 -19.65 -7.15
CA ALA A 292 -8.49 -20.60 -8.24
C ALA A 292 -9.87 -21.09 -8.74
N VAL A 293 -10.75 -21.49 -7.83
CA VAL A 293 -12.14 -21.90 -8.13
C VAL A 293 -12.88 -20.78 -8.84
N ARG A 294 -12.82 -19.55 -8.29
CA ARG A 294 -13.46 -18.38 -8.89
C ARG A 294 -12.89 -18.09 -10.28
N HIS A 295 -11.59 -18.25 -10.48
CA HIS A 295 -10.95 -18.06 -11.78
C HIS A 295 -11.45 -19.07 -12.81
N VAL A 296 -11.48 -20.36 -12.48
CA VAL A 296 -11.99 -21.42 -13.38
C VAL A 296 -13.46 -21.21 -13.71
N HIS A 297 -14.29 -20.99 -12.69
CA HIS A 297 -15.72 -20.74 -12.87
C HIS A 297 -15.97 -19.50 -13.76
N ASN A 298 -15.26 -18.40 -13.51
CA ASN A 298 -15.38 -17.19 -14.32
C ASN A 298 -14.90 -17.41 -15.75
N ALA A 299 -13.81 -18.15 -15.96
CA ALA A 299 -13.29 -18.45 -17.29
C ALA A 299 -14.29 -19.23 -18.14
N GLU A 300 -14.92 -20.28 -17.59
CA GLU A 300 -15.94 -21.05 -18.31
C GLU A 300 -17.20 -20.25 -18.56
N ARG A 301 -17.66 -19.49 -17.57
CA ARG A 301 -18.78 -18.55 -17.75
C ARG A 301 -18.48 -17.56 -18.87
N ASP A 302 -17.26 -17.03 -18.92
CA ASP A 302 -16.83 -16.03 -19.88
C ASP A 302 -16.76 -16.57 -21.31
N LYS A 303 -16.53 -17.88 -21.51
CA LYS A 303 -16.64 -18.53 -22.84
C LYS A 303 -18.05 -18.44 -23.43
N LYS A 304 -19.08 -18.33 -22.59
CA LYS A 304 -20.47 -18.18 -23.04
C LYS A 304 -20.78 -16.77 -23.55
N TYR A 305 -19.90 -15.80 -23.27
CA TYR A 305 -20.04 -14.44 -23.74
C TYR A 305 -19.20 -14.22 -25.00
N LEU A 306 -19.82 -13.59 -25.99
CA LEU A 306 -19.14 -13.07 -27.17
C LEU A 306 -19.25 -11.55 -27.16
N ILE A 307 -18.10 -10.88 -27.18
CA ILE A 307 -18.00 -9.42 -27.24
C ILE A 307 -17.62 -9.04 -28.66
N VAL A 308 -18.40 -8.14 -29.26
CA VAL A 308 -18.17 -7.73 -30.64
C VAL A 308 -18.29 -6.22 -30.76
N VAL A 309 -17.29 -5.60 -31.38
CA VAL A 309 -17.29 -4.17 -31.72
C VAL A 309 -17.32 -4.03 -33.23
N LYS A 310 -18.33 -3.34 -33.76
CA LYS A 310 -18.54 -3.15 -35.20
C LYS A 310 -18.71 -1.67 -35.54
N ALA A 311 -18.31 -1.32 -36.76
CA ALA A 311 -18.81 -0.10 -37.38
C ALA A 311 -20.30 -0.30 -37.72
N PRO A 312 -21.17 0.73 -37.63
CA PRO A 312 -22.59 0.55 -37.91
C PRO A 312 -22.89 -0.02 -39.31
N LYS A 313 -22.05 0.27 -40.31
CA LYS A 313 -22.16 -0.27 -41.67
C LYS A 313 -21.93 -1.79 -41.77
N ALA A 314 -21.25 -2.38 -40.79
CA ALA A 314 -20.99 -3.81 -40.70
C ALA A 314 -22.02 -4.55 -39.83
N CYS A 315 -22.99 -3.83 -39.26
CA CYS A 315 -24.10 -4.41 -38.52
C CYS A 315 -25.24 -4.75 -39.48
N SER A 316 -25.85 -5.92 -39.30
CA SER A 316 -27.10 -6.27 -39.94
C SER A 316 -28.26 -5.43 -39.40
N ASP A 317 -29.35 -5.35 -40.16
CA ASP A 317 -30.56 -4.64 -39.72
C ASP A 317 -31.16 -5.24 -38.44
N ALA A 318 -31.04 -6.56 -38.27
CA ALA A 318 -31.47 -7.26 -37.06
C ALA A 318 -30.63 -6.83 -35.83
N GLU A 319 -29.30 -6.75 -35.96
CA GLU A 319 -28.42 -6.30 -34.88
C GLU A 319 -28.69 -4.85 -34.49
N LEU A 320 -28.94 -3.97 -35.46
CA LEU A 320 -29.32 -2.57 -35.18
C LEU A 320 -30.69 -2.47 -34.49
N GLY A 321 -31.63 -3.34 -34.85
CA GLY A 321 -32.93 -3.45 -34.18
C GLY A 321 -32.79 -3.91 -32.73
N GLN A 322 -32.01 -4.97 -32.49
CA GLN A 322 -31.73 -5.49 -31.16
C GLN A 322 -30.94 -4.48 -30.30
N PHE A 323 -29.99 -3.75 -30.90
CA PHE A 323 -29.30 -2.65 -30.25
C PHE A 323 -30.29 -1.60 -29.75
N ALA A 324 -31.16 -1.11 -30.65
CA ALA A 324 -32.12 -0.08 -30.32
C ALA A 324 -33.12 -0.53 -29.23
N ALA A 325 -33.57 -1.79 -29.28
CA ALA A 325 -34.43 -2.38 -28.26
C ALA A 325 -33.74 -2.38 -26.88
N LYS A 326 -32.48 -2.83 -26.80
CA LYS A 326 -31.74 -2.86 -25.54
C LYS A 326 -31.42 -1.49 -24.96
N VAL A 327 -31.16 -0.50 -25.81
CA VAL A 327 -30.97 0.87 -25.36
C VAL A 327 -32.30 1.46 -24.85
N ALA A 328 -33.43 1.11 -25.45
CA ALA A 328 -34.75 1.52 -24.98
C ALA A 328 -35.09 0.90 -23.61
N ASP A 329 -34.75 -0.37 -23.39
CA ASP A 329 -34.88 -1.04 -22.08
C ASP A 329 -34.08 -0.32 -20.97
N GLY A 330 -33.03 0.42 -21.34
CA GLY A 330 -32.23 1.28 -20.46
C GLY A 330 -32.87 2.62 -20.08
N GLY A 331 -34.09 2.90 -20.53
CA GLY A 331 -34.83 4.13 -20.22
C GLY A 331 -34.54 5.30 -21.16
N GLU A 332 -33.93 5.05 -22.32
CA GLU A 332 -33.77 6.04 -23.39
C GLU A 332 -34.95 6.00 -24.36
N VAL A 333 -35.39 7.15 -24.86
CA VAL A 333 -36.55 7.24 -25.77
C VAL A 333 -36.28 6.45 -27.06
N ALA A 334 -37.11 5.43 -27.31
CA ALA A 334 -36.99 4.49 -28.44
C ALA A 334 -36.94 5.21 -29.81
N ASP A 335 -37.60 6.35 -29.93
CA ASP A 335 -37.67 7.11 -31.18
C ASP A 335 -36.30 7.60 -31.65
N GLY A 336 -35.94 7.20 -32.87
CA GLY A 336 -34.74 7.63 -33.56
C GLY A 336 -33.41 7.04 -33.05
N ILE A 337 -33.41 6.09 -32.10
CA ILE A 337 -32.16 5.41 -31.69
C ILE A 337 -31.55 4.64 -32.87
N ARG A 338 -32.36 3.97 -33.69
CA ARG A 338 -31.88 3.20 -34.85
C ARG A 338 -31.11 4.08 -35.84
N GLU A 339 -31.62 5.26 -36.16
CA GLU A 339 -30.95 6.22 -37.06
C GLU A 339 -29.72 6.85 -36.42
N ARG A 340 -29.74 7.10 -35.10
CA ARG A 340 -28.55 7.55 -34.37
C ARG A 340 -27.46 6.47 -34.30
N ALA A 341 -27.82 5.21 -34.13
CA ALA A 341 -26.91 4.08 -34.13
C ALA A 341 -26.19 3.91 -35.48
N LYS A 342 -26.90 4.11 -36.61
CA LYS A 342 -26.29 4.13 -37.96
C LYS A 342 -25.22 5.21 -38.14
N ARG A 343 -25.31 6.32 -37.39
CA ARG A 343 -24.37 7.46 -37.44
C ARG A 343 -23.29 7.40 -36.37
N ALA A 344 -23.34 6.40 -35.48
CA ALA A 344 -22.32 6.23 -34.44
C ALA A 344 -20.95 5.93 -35.05
N PHE A 345 -19.90 6.16 -34.27
CA PHE A 345 -18.56 5.80 -34.70
C PHE A 345 -18.34 4.29 -34.57
N ARG A 346 -18.69 3.71 -33.40
CA ARG A 346 -18.64 2.26 -33.14
C ARG A 346 -19.79 1.82 -32.24
N LEU A 347 -20.29 0.63 -32.51
CA LEU A 347 -21.29 -0.06 -31.68
C LEU A 347 -20.65 -1.30 -31.07
N GLY A 348 -20.89 -1.50 -29.79
CA GLY A 348 -20.45 -2.63 -29.01
C GLY A 348 -21.63 -3.49 -28.56
N PHE A 349 -21.44 -4.81 -28.64
CA PHE A 349 -22.43 -5.82 -28.31
C PHE A 349 -21.85 -6.84 -27.35
N ILE A 350 -22.64 -7.22 -26.36
CA ILE A 350 -22.40 -8.40 -25.52
C ILE A 350 -23.48 -9.41 -25.89
N ALA A 351 -23.07 -10.53 -26.49
CA ALA A 351 -23.94 -11.67 -26.72
C ALA A 351 -23.68 -12.74 -25.66
N TYR A 352 -24.73 -13.35 -25.12
CA TYR A 352 -24.67 -14.53 -24.26
C TYR A 352 -25.51 -15.62 -24.93
N GLU A 353 -24.90 -16.77 -25.23
CA GLU A 353 -25.57 -17.90 -25.91
C GLU A 353 -26.39 -17.45 -27.15
N ASN A 354 -25.77 -16.61 -28.00
CA ASN A 354 -26.33 -16.01 -29.23
C ASN A 354 -27.43 -14.95 -29.07
N ALA A 355 -27.78 -14.55 -27.85
CA ALA A 355 -28.69 -13.43 -27.60
C ALA A 355 -27.92 -12.17 -27.18
N ILE A 356 -28.24 -11.01 -27.75
CA ILE A 356 -27.66 -9.74 -27.32
C ILE A 356 -28.24 -9.37 -25.95
N VAL A 357 -27.39 -9.30 -24.94
CA VAL A 357 -27.76 -9.01 -23.54
C VAL A 357 -27.19 -7.68 -23.05
N GLY A 358 -26.29 -7.05 -23.82
CA GLY A 358 -25.72 -5.76 -23.46
C GLY A 358 -25.21 -4.97 -24.66
N THR A 359 -25.15 -3.65 -24.49
CA THR A 359 -24.80 -2.68 -25.53
C THR A 359 -23.96 -1.53 -24.95
N ALA A 360 -23.10 -0.96 -25.79
CA ALA A 360 -22.41 0.31 -25.56
C ALA A 360 -22.06 0.93 -26.93
N ALA A 361 -21.84 2.23 -26.99
CA ALA A 361 -21.43 2.87 -28.23
C ALA A 361 -20.49 4.06 -28.02
N LEU A 362 -19.60 4.23 -28.99
CA LEU A 362 -18.95 5.51 -29.25
C LEU A 362 -19.79 6.27 -30.24
N LYS A 363 -20.53 7.24 -29.73
CA LYS A 363 -21.36 8.13 -30.53
C LYS A 363 -20.47 9.17 -31.19
N LYS A 364 -20.94 9.70 -32.31
CA LYS A 364 -20.35 10.86 -32.98
C LYS A 364 -21.36 12.03 -32.90
N PRO A 365 -21.42 12.73 -31.76
CA PRO A 365 -22.36 13.84 -31.61
C PRO A 365 -22.06 14.95 -32.61
N VAL A 366 -23.10 15.70 -32.99
CA VAL A 366 -22.94 16.91 -33.79
C VAL A 366 -22.31 18.02 -32.95
N ASP A 367 -21.57 18.93 -33.61
CA ASP A 367 -20.81 19.98 -32.93
C ASP A 367 -21.67 20.85 -32.01
N SER A 368 -22.87 21.23 -32.46
CA SER A 368 -23.81 22.03 -31.68
C SER A 368 -24.27 21.37 -30.37
N TYR A 369 -24.39 20.04 -30.35
CA TYR A 369 -24.72 19.29 -29.14
C TYR A 369 -23.54 19.25 -28.18
N ARG A 370 -22.35 18.95 -28.70
CA ARG A 370 -21.11 18.85 -27.92
C ARG A 370 -20.76 20.18 -27.25
N THR A 371 -20.76 21.29 -27.99
CA THR A 371 -20.54 22.63 -27.44
C THR A 371 -21.55 22.97 -26.35
N LYS A 372 -22.82 22.55 -26.53
CA LYS A 372 -23.87 22.78 -25.54
C LYS A 372 -23.67 21.99 -24.25
N VAL A 373 -23.19 20.74 -24.33
CA VAL A 373 -22.91 19.90 -23.14
C VAL A 373 -21.80 20.52 -22.32
N PHE A 374 -20.67 20.85 -22.95
CA PHE A 374 -19.52 21.46 -22.27
C PHE A 374 -19.87 22.84 -21.68
N LYS A 375 -20.62 23.67 -22.41
CA LYS A 375 -21.11 24.95 -21.89
C LYS A 375 -22.04 24.79 -20.69
N LYS A 376 -22.92 23.79 -20.70
CA LYS A 376 -23.83 23.51 -19.58
C LYS A 376 -23.09 23.02 -18.33
N ALA A 377 -22.01 22.28 -18.54
CA ALA A 377 -21.12 21.86 -17.48
C ALA A 377 -20.14 22.97 -17.06
N GLU A 378 -20.20 24.17 -17.64
CA GLU A 378 -19.22 25.25 -17.36
C GLU A 378 -17.75 24.83 -17.53
N SER A 379 -17.51 23.83 -18.39
CA SER A 379 -16.20 23.29 -18.69
C SER A 379 -15.34 24.33 -19.40
N GLN A 380 -14.07 24.41 -19.02
CA GLN A 380 -13.07 25.26 -19.68
C GLN A 380 -12.36 24.54 -20.83
N LEU A 381 -12.66 23.25 -21.03
CA LEU A 381 -12.05 22.43 -22.06
C LEU A 381 -12.66 22.73 -23.43
N ASP A 382 -11.82 22.66 -24.49
CA ASP A 382 -12.31 22.81 -25.86
C ASP A 382 -13.17 21.59 -26.25
N PRO A 383 -14.47 21.77 -26.53
CA PRO A 383 -15.34 20.68 -26.93
C PRO A 383 -14.85 20.02 -28.23
N ALA A 384 -14.18 20.76 -29.12
CA ALA A 384 -13.68 20.22 -30.39
C ALA A 384 -12.68 19.06 -30.19
N ALA A 385 -11.91 19.09 -29.09
CA ALA A 385 -10.92 18.07 -28.72
C ALA A 385 -11.55 16.71 -28.37
N TYR A 386 -12.85 16.65 -28.07
CA TYR A 386 -13.57 15.44 -27.65
C TYR A 386 -14.58 14.97 -28.72
N PRO A 387 -14.15 14.37 -29.84
CA PRO A 387 -15.02 14.03 -30.97
C PRO A 387 -16.01 12.89 -30.71
N TYR A 388 -15.81 12.12 -29.65
CA TYR A 388 -16.60 10.92 -29.36
C TYR A 388 -17.22 10.98 -27.97
N GLU A 389 -18.46 10.52 -27.88
CA GLU A 389 -19.19 10.37 -26.62
C GLU A 389 -19.39 8.88 -26.32
N LEU A 390 -18.98 8.42 -25.15
CA LEU A 390 -19.31 7.09 -24.66
C LEU A 390 -20.73 7.12 -24.07
N GLY A 391 -21.61 6.28 -24.61
CA GLY A 391 -22.97 6.16 -24.07
C GLY A 391 -23.74 4.99 -24.68
N TRP A 392 -25.06 4.99 -24.49
CA TRP A 392 -25.92 3.83 -24.79
C TRP A 392 -25.42 2.55 -24.11
N ILE A 393 -24.96 2.72 -22.86
CA ILE A 393 -24.45 1.64 -22.04
C ILE A 393 -25.63 0.98 -21.34
N PHE A 394 -25.86 -0.29 -21.65
CA PHE A 394 -26.91 -1.08 -21.03
C PHE A 394 -26.49 -2.55 -20.92
N LEU A 395 -26.90 -3.19 -19.83
CA LEU A 395 -26.71 -4.62 -19.60
C LEU A 395 -27.92 -5.18 -18.87
N ASP A 396 -28.45 -6.29 -19.38
CA ASP A 396 -29.55 -7.04 -18.76
C ASP A 396 -29.20 -7.41 -17.31
N VAL A 397 -30.17 -7.29 -16.40
CA VAL A 397 -30.00 -7.49 -14.95
C VAL A 397 -29.30 -8.81 -14.60
N PRO A 398 -29.65 -9.97 -15.21
CA PRO A 398 -28.98 -11.25 -14.90
C PRO A 398 -27.49 -11.28 -15.24
N HIS A 399 -27.01 -10.35 -16.07
CA HIS A 399 -25.63 -10.30 -16.54
C HIS A 399 -24.77 -9.25 -15.83
N ARG A 400 -25.38 -8.44 -14.94
CA ARG A 400 -24.69 -7.42 -14.14
C ARG A 400 -23.78 -8.04 -13.07
N GLY A 401 -22.76 -7.29 -12.65
CA GLY A 401 -21.77 -7.74 -11.65
C GLY A 401 -20.77 -8.80 -12.14
N LYS A 402 -20.83 -9.19 -13.42
CA LYS A 402 -19.98 -10.24 -14.02
C LYS A 402 -18.81 -9.69 -14.85
N GLY A 403 -18.54 -8.38 -14.77
CA GLY A 403 -17.42 -7.71 -15.48
C GLY A 403 -17.57 -7.59 -17.01
N GLN A 404 -18.67 -8.03 -17.60
CA GLN A 404 -18.82 -8.06 -19.07
C GLN A 404 -18.90 -6.66 -19.70
N MET A 405 -19.51 -5.68 -19.01
CA MET A 405 -19.55 -4.30 -19.51
C MET A 405 -18.16 -3.66 -19.57
N THR A 406 -17.34 -3.88 -18.54
CA THR A 406 -15.94 -3.41 -18.51
C THR A 406 -15.14 -4.01 -19.67
N ARG A 407 -15.32 -5.32 -19.94
CA ARG A 407 -14.70 -5.97 -21.10
C ARG A 407 -15.15 -5.35 -22.43
N LEU A 408 -16.45 -5.07 -22.58
CA LEU A 408 -16.98 -4.42 -23.78
C LEU A 408 -16.37 -3.04 -24.00
N ILE A 409 -16.30 -2.22 -22.94
CA ILE A 409 -15.78 -0.86 -23.05
C ILE A 409 -14.27 -0.87 -23.32
N ASN A 410 -13.52 -1.81 -22.74
CA ASN A 410 -12.09 -2.00 -23.03
C ASN A 410 -11.80 -2.42 -24.49
N GLU A 411 -12.72 -3.13 -25.15
CA GLU A 411 -12.63 -3.40 -26.61
C GLU A 411 -13.07 -2.19 -27.45
N LEU A 412 -13.99 -1.39 -26.92
CA LEU A 412 -14.58 -0.26 -27.62
C LEU A 412 -13.67 0.98 -27.64
N LEU A 413 -13.00 1.27 -26.53
CA LEU A 413 -12.14 2.45 -26.36
C LEU A 413 -10.94 2.51 -27.33
N PRO A 414 -10.17 1.43 -27.57
CA PRO A 414 -9.09 1.43 -28.56
C PRO A 414 -9.55 1.81 -29.96
N ALA A 415 -10.83 1.56 -30.30
CA ALA A 415 -11.37 1.93 -31.59
C ALA A 415 -11.36 3.44 -31.84
N ALA A 416 -11.34 4.26 -30.78
CA ALA A 416 -11.19 5.71 -30.85
C ALA A 416 -9.78 6.18 -31.27
N LYS A 417 -8.81 5.26 -31.40
CA LYS A 417 -7.43 5.52 -31.87
C LYS A 417 -6.73 6.67 -31.13
N GLY A 418 -6.94 6.76 -29.81
CA GLY A 418 -6.34 7.80 -29.00
C GLY A 418 -6.99 9.19 -29.15
N ALA A 419 -8.20 9.29 -29.70
CA ALA A 419 -8.99 10.51 -29.57
C ALA A 419 -9.52 10.66 -28.13
N ALA A 420 -9.61 11.89 -27.64
CA ALA A 420 -10.22 12.16 -26.35
C ALA A 420 -11.74 11.88 -26.41
N LEU A 421 -12.29 11.41 -25.29
CA LEU A 421 -13.70 11.02 -25.18
C LEU A 421 -14.37 11.76 -24.04
N PHE A 422 -15.67 11.96 -24.15
CA PHE A 422 -16.49 12.41 -23.02
C PHE A 422 -17.65 11.45 -22.78
N ALA A 423 -18.24 11.53 -21.60
CA ALA A 423 -19.45 10.81 -21.23
C ALA A 423 -20.30 11.71 -20.34
N THR A 424 -21.61 11.51 -20.35
CA THR A 424 -22.52 12.19 -19.43
C THR A 424 -23.36 11.16 -18.71
N THR A 425 -23.47 11.28 -17.39
CA THR A 425 -24.34 10.43 -16.59
C THR A 425 -25.08 11.25 -15.55
N ARG A 426 -26.22 10.75 -15.08
CA ARG A 426 -26.99 11.34 -14.00
C ARG A 426 -26.22 11.23 -12.68
N ASN A 427 -26.36 12.24 -11.82
CA ASN A 427 -25.75 12.24 -10.50
C ASN A 427 -26.41 11.23 -9.55
N SER A 428 -27.61 10.74 -9.85
CA SER A 428 -28.21 9.60 -9.14
C SER A 428 -27.60 8.24 -9.49
N ASN A 429 -26.87 8.12 -10.61
CA ASN A 429 -26.38 6.84 -11.12
C ASN A 429 -24.95 6.53 -10.68
N GLU A 430 -24.81 6.12 -9.41
CA GLU A 430 -23.50 5.89 -8.76
C GLU A 430 -22.68 4.80 -9.46
N ILE A 431 -23.33 3.70 -9.85
CA ILE A 431 -22.69 2.58 -10.56
C ILE A 431 -22.00 3.05 -11.85
N MET A 432 -22.63 3.95 -12.60
CA MET A 432 -22.07 4.48 -13.83
C MET A 432 -20.91 5.45 -13.56
N ARG A 433 -20.98 6.25 -12.50
CA ARG A 433 -19.85 7.14 -12.11
C ARG A 433 -18.63 6.33 -11.72
N ASP A 434 -18.80 5.32 -10.85
CA ASP A 434 -17.70 4.46 -10.42
C ASP A 434 -17.06 3.72 -11.61
N MET A 435 -17.88 3.24 -12.53
CA MET A 435 -17.41 2.61 -13.77
C MET A 435 -16.59 3.58 -14.63
N LEU A 436 -17.06 4.82 -14.84
CA LEU A 436 -16.33 5.83 -15.63
C LEU A 436 -14.97 6.17 -14.99
N THR A 437 -14.94 6.33 -13.68
CA THR A 437 -13.70 6.60 -12.92
C THR A 437 -12.71 5.44 -13.04
N GLN A 438 -13.17 4.19 -12.89
CA GLN A 438 -12.33 3.00 -13.08
C GLN A 438 -11.79 2.87 -14.52
N LEU A 439 -12.52 3.41 -15.50
CA LEU A 439 -12.13 3.46 -16.90
C LEU A 439 -11.30 4.71 -17.24
N GLY A 440 -10.83 5.46 -16.26
CA GLY A 440 -9.93 6.60 -16.46
C GLY A 440 -10.61 7.86 -17.02
N PHE A 441 -11.92 8.01 -16.83
CA PHE A 441 -12.57 9.30 -17.00
C PHE A 441 -12.51 10.10 -15.69
N SER A 442 -12.34 11.41 -15.81
CA SER A 442 -12.41 12.36 -14.69
C SER A 442 -13.64 13.25 -14.81
N GLU A 443 -14.23 13.63 -13.68
CA GLU A 443 -15.27 14.67 -13.67
C GLU A 443 -14.67 16.01 -14.15
N ASP A 444 -15.42 16.74 -14.96
CA ASP A 444 -15.03 18.07 -15.42
C ASP A 444 -16.24 19.01 -15.45
N GLY A 445 -16.06 20.20 -14.87
CA GLY A 445 -17.12 21.20 -14.76
C GLY A 445 -18.11 21.01 -13.61
N THR A 446 -19.25 21.69 -13.69
CA THR A 446 -20.34 21.69 -12.71
C THR A 446 -21.53 20.83 -13.16
N GLU A 447 -22.30 20.32 -12.20
CA GLU A 447 -23.49 19.54 -12.51
C GLU A 447 -24.62 20.45 -13.03
N TYR A 448 -25.39 19.97 -14.01
CA TYR A 448 -26.47 20.75 -14.62
C TYR A 448 -27.77 19.98 -14.70
N LYS A 449 -28.91 20.69 -14.65
CA LYS A 449 -30.24 20.05 -14.65
C LYS A 449 -30.47 19.20 -15.91
N SER A 450 -30.96 17.98 -15.71
CA SER A 450 -31.38 17.09 -16.79
C SER A 450 -32.59 17.69 -17.52
N LYS A 451 -32.63 17.51 -18.84
CA LYS A 451 -33.80 17.87 -19.66
C LYS A 451 -34.94 16.85 -19.57
N GLN A 452 -34.63 15.61 -19.20
CA GLN A 452 -35.59 14.50 -19.16
C GLN A 452 -36.20 14.30 -17.77
N ASN A 453 -35.53 14.76 -16.71
CA ASN A 453 -36.05 14.70 -15.35
C ASN A 453 -35.64 15.96 -14.59
N SER A 454 -36.59 16.82 -14.21
CA SER A 454 -36.31 18.12 -13.60
C SER A 454 -35.68 18.04 -12.21
N GLU A 455 -35.78 16.87 -11.57
CA GLU A 455 -35.28 16.58 -10.22
C GLU A 455 -33.86 16.00 -10.20
N ASP A 456 -33.24 15.73 -11.36
CA ASP A 456 -31.93 15.05 -11.44
C ASP A 456 -30.88 15.92 -12.14
N SER A 457 -29.66 15.94 -11.61
CA SER A 457 -28.52 16.64 -12.19
C SER A 457 -27.69 15.68 -13.06
N VAL A 458 -27.01 16.22 -14.07
CA VAL A 458 -26.13 15.48 -14.99
C VAL A 458 -24.72 16.01 -14.82
N LYS A 459 -23.75 15.10 -14.79
CA LYS A 459 -22.33 15.41 -14.73
C LYS A 459 -21.62 15.06 -16.04
N LEU A 460 -20.63 15.87 -16.38
CA LEU A 460 -19.71 15.64 -17.49
C LEU A 460 -18.47 14.91 -16.98
N PHE A 461 -18.09 13.86 -17.72
CA PHE A 461 -16.88 13.10 -17.53
C PHE A 461 -16.04 13.19 -18.79
N VAL A 462 -14.74 13.43 -18.66
CA VAL A 462 -13.80 13.53 -19.78
C VAL A 462 -12.66 12.54 -19.61
N ARG A 463 -12.16 12.01 -20.72
CA ARG A 463 -10.97 11.18 -20.78
C ARG A 463 -10.04 11.73 -21.84
N THR A 464 -8.95 12.32 -21.39
CA THR A 464 -7.84 12.74 -22.25
C THR A 464 -6.91 11.56 -22.52
N VAL A 465 -6.18 11.62 -23.62
CA VAL A 465 -5.08 10.69 -23.85
C VAL A 465 -3.85 11.25 -23.17
N PRO A 466 -3.12 10.47 -22.36
CA PRO A 466 -1.87 10.94 -21.77
C PRO A 466 -0.92 11.34 -22.90
N GLU A 467 -0.40 12.57 -22.84
CA GLU A 467 0.72 12.97 -23.67
C GLU A 467 1.87 11.99 -23.40
N ILE A 468 2.29 11.27 -24.45
CA ILE A 468 3.58 10.60 -24.41
C ILE A 468 4.59 11.75 -24.38
N GLN A 469 5.13 12.05 -23.19
CA GLN A 469 6.33 12.85 -23.07
C GLN A 469 7.44 12.11 -23.82
N THR A 470 7.64 12.47 -25.08
CA THR A 470 8.89 12.22 -25.77
C THR A 470 9.93 13.10 -25.08
N SER A 471 10.68 12.49 -24.16
CA SER A 471 11.96 13.00 -23.70
C SER A 471 12.89 13.07 -24.91
N GLU A 472 13.12 14.28 -25.42
CA GLU A 472 14.29 14.62 -26.25
C GLU A 472 15.57 14.60 -25.41
#